data_AF-A0A520CEG2-F1
#
_entry.id   AF-A0A520CEG2-F1
#
_cell.length_a   1.000
_cell.length_b   1.000
_cell.length_c   1.000
_cell.angle_alpha   90.00
_cell.angle_beta   90.00
_cell.angle_gamma   90.00
#
_symmetry.space_group_name_H-M   'P 1'
#
loop_
_entity.id
_entity.type
_entity.pdbx_description
1 polymer ?
#
loop_
_entity_poly.entity_id
_entity_poly.type
_entity_poly.pdbx_seq_one_letter_code
_entity_poly.pdbx_strand_id
1 'polypeptide(L)'
;VRMTPTGVLARSLNYAIQNGGRIVLHGYTHQYSNWKNPHTGVSGDDYEFWDIVNNRVLPIDTVAAHKARIQAGVDELRRGGFTAFAWEPPHYQMSPNAYTAASQVPMNPLKPTNFTTWQRAVYYTSTTPNLSPTAANRDFAVGQFFPYIIQRDHYGQRILPENLGNIEYDIREVDPSSNFNYTWQDLKLNAENAKVVRDGFASFFFHPFWLEPEINKPGFQDLQSIINAIEALGYQWADASTL
;
A
#
# COMPACT_ATOMS: atom_id res chain seq x y z
N VAL A 1 13.84 10.94 0.31
CA VAL A 1 13.69 12.40 0.56
C VAL A 1 13.40 12.61 2.04
N ARG A 2 14.00 13.59 2.71
CA ARG A 2 13.63 13.94 4.10
C ARG A 2 12.46 14.93 4.08
N MET A 3 11.47 14.71 4.93
CA MET A 3 10.32 15.58 5.08
C MET A 3 10.76 16.91 5.71
N THR A 4 10.45 17.99 5.00
CA THR A 4 10.60 19.35 5.51
C THR A 4 9.25 20.05 5.43
N PRO A 5 8.88 20.90 6.40
CA PRO A 5 7.57 21.57 6.39
C PRO A 5 7.30 22.47 5.17
N THR A 6 8.34 22.87 4.44
CA THR A 6 8.27 23.85 3.34
C THR A 6 8.67 23.30 1.98
N GLY A 7 9.04 22.02 1.89
CA GLY A 7 9.47 21.37 0.64
C GLY A 7 8.33 21.23 -0.39
N VAL A 8 8.68 20.88 -1.63
CA VAL A 8 7.71 20.63 -2.72
C VAL A 8 6.66 19.59 -2.29
N LEU A 9 7.10 18.47 -1.73
CA LEU A 9 6.21 17.42 -1.22
C LEU A 9 5.25 17.96 -0.15
N ALA A 10 5.73 18.75 0.82
CA ALA A 10 4.87 19.33 1.84
C ALA A 10 3.82 20.29 1.26
N ARG A 11 4.18 21.07 0.22
CA ARG A 11 3.20 21.92 -0.48
C ARG A 11 2.14 21.08 -1.20
N SER A 12 2.54 20.00 -1.88
CA SER A 12 1.60 19.09 -2.54
C SER A 12 0.67 18.40 -1.54
N LEU A 13 1.19 17.94 -0.40
CA LEU A 13 0.39 17.35 0.67
C LEU A 13 -0.59 18.36 1.28
N ASN A 14 -0.15 19.59 1.54
CA ASN A 14 -1.04 20.65 2.03
C ASN A 14 -2.16 20.97 1.03
N TYR A 15 -1.82 21.08 -0.26
CA TYR A 15 -2.82 21.28 -1.32
C TYR A 15 -3.84 20.14 -1.34
N ALA A 16 -3.39 18.88 -1.28
CA ALA A 16 -4.27 17.73 -1.24
C ALA A 16 -5.20 17.77 -0.01
N ILE A 17 -4.65 18.03 1.18
CA ILE A 17 -5.44 18.13 2.44
C ILE A 17 -6.49 19.23 2.36
N GLN A 18 -6.12 20.42 1.87
CA GLN A 18 -7.04 21.55 1.71
C GLN A 18 -8.20 21.23 0.76
N ASN A 19 -7.98 20.32 -0.19
CA ASN A 19 -8.99 19.83 -1.13
C ASN A 19 -9.64 18.50 -0.70
N GLY A 20 -9.57 18.15 0.60
CA GLY A 20 -10.25 16.98 1.15
C GLY A 20 -9.44 15.69 1.17
N GLY A 21 -8.21 15.70 0.67
CA GLY A 21 -7.28 14.57 0.73
C GLY A 21 -6.95 14.12 2.15
N ARG A 22 -6.55 12.86 2.28
CA ARG A 22 -6.08 12.25 3.53
C ARG A 22 -4.77 11.51 3.26
N ILE A 23 -3.89 11.47 4.26
CA ILE A 23 -2.58 10.85 4.11
C ILE A 23 -2.64 9.40 4.60
N VAL A 24 -2.30 8.48 3.70
CA VAL A 24 -1.91 7.11 4.03
C VAL A 24 -0.39 7.06 4.03
N LEU A 25 0.21 6.52 5.10
CA LEU A 25 1.66 6.37 5.16
C LEU A 25 2.07 5.05 4.52
N HIS A 26 2.97 5.10 3.54
CA HIS A 26 3.35 3.96 2.72
C HIS A 26 4.80 3.50 3.00
N GLY A 27 5.05 2.98 4.20
CA GLY A 27 6.41 2.64 4.62
C GLY A 27 7.19 3.82 5.21
N TYR A 28 8.50 3.62 5.38
CA TYR A 28 9.44 4.69 5.70
C TYR A 28 10.37 4.99 4.53
N THR A 29 10.99 3.96 3.95
CA THR A 29 11.81 4.15 2.75
C THR A 29 11.40 3.27 1.59
N HIS A 30 10.50 2.29 1.81
CA HIS A 30 10.05 1.37 0.77
C HIS A 30 11.17 0.44 0.28
N GLN A 31 12.17 0.15 1.12
CA GLN A 31 13.16 -0.90 0.90
C GLN A 31 13.83 -1.29 2.22
N TYR A 32 14.40 -2.49 2.27
CA TYR A 32 15.23 -2.93 3.39
C TYR A 32 16.71 -2.55 3.17
N SER A 33 17.19 -1.57 3.94
CA SER A 33 18.60 -1.13 3.89
C SER A 33 19.02 -0.70 2.47
N ASN A 34 20.16 -1.18 1.98
CA ASN A 34 20.65 -1.02 0.61
C ASN A 34 20.48 -2.29 -0.24
N TRP A 35 19.58 -3.21 0.17
CA TRP A 35 19.36 -4.46 -0.54
C TRP A 35 18.60 -4.18 -1.83
N LYS A 36 19.12 -4.69 -2.95
CA LYS A 36 18.36 -4.78 -4.20
C LYS A 36 17.30 -5.88 -4.03
N ASN A 37 16.03 -5.51 -3.90
CA ASN A 37 14.98 -6.43 -3.45
C ASN A 37 13.60 -6.14 -4.06
N PRO A 38 13.28 -6.65 -5.27
CA PRO A 38 14.08 -7.25 -6.33
C PRO A 38 14.47 -6.25 -7.44
N HIS A 39 14.13 -4.96 -7.28
CA HIS A 39 14.17 -3.96 -8.34
C HIS A 39 15.49 -3.20 -8.33
N THR A 40 15.64 -2.19 -7.49
CA THR A 40 16.73 -1.19 -7.63
C THR A 40 17.61 -1.04 -6.38
N GLY A 41 17.12 -1.41 -5.20
CA GLY A 41 17.72 -1.07 -3.90
C GLY A 41 17.53 0.40 -3.52
N VAL A 42 16.77 1.15 -4.31
CA VAL A 42 16.50 2.58 -4.14
C VAL A 42 15.20 2.77 -3.38
N SER A 43 15.11 3.88 -2.67
CA SER A 43 13.91 4.23 -1.91
C SER A 43 12.76 4.50 -2.86
N GLY A 44 11.63 3.85 -2.60
CA GLY A 44 10.40 3.96 -3.40
C GLY A 44 10.05 2.69 -4.18
N ASP A 45 11.01 1.78 -4.40
CA ASP A 45 10.82 0.74 -5.43
C ASP A 45 10.68 -0.66 -4.84
N ASP A 46 11.27 -0.95 -3.69
CA ASP A 46 11.52 -2.33 -3.22
C ASP A 46 10.61 -2.75 -2.04
N TYR A 47 10.89 -3.91 -1.44
CA TYR A 47 10.15 -4.41 -0.29
C TYR A 47 10.84 -4.04 1.02
N GLU A 48 10.09 -3.43 1.95
CA GLU A 48 10.65 -2.91 3.20
C GLU A 48 10.61 -3.91 4.36
N PHE A 49 9.61 -4.79 4.40
CA PHE A 49 9.34 -5.70 5.54
C PHE A 49 9.39 -7.19 5.16
N TRP A 50 9.91 -7.50 3.97
CA TRP A 50 9.97 -8.85 3.42
C TRP A 50 11.15 -9.00 2.45
N ASP A 51 11.84 -10.14 2.48
CA ASP A 51 12.86 -10.52 1.49
C ASP A 51 12.13 -11.23 0.34
N ILE A 52 11.69 -10.47 -0.67
CA ILE A 52 10.88 -11.02 -1.77
C ILE A 52 11.73 -11.89 -2.71
N VAL A 53 13.01 -11.58 -2.86
CA VAL A 53 13.95 -12.35 -3.70
C VAL A 53 14.06 -13.79 -3.22
N ASN A 54 14.23 -13.99 -1.90
CA ASN A 54 14.32 -15.33 -1.31
C ASN A 54 12.98 -15.83 -0.76
N ASN A 55 11.91 -15.05 -0.92
CA ASN A 55 10.56 -15.29 -0.43
C ASN A 55 10.51 -15.73 1.05
N ARG A 56 11.09 -14.92 1.93
CA ARG A 56 11.19 -15.21 3.37
C ARG A 56 11.18 -13.94 4.23
N VAL A 57 11.12 -14.11 5.54
CA VAL A 57 11.30 -13.00 6.48
C VAL A 57 12.70 -12.40 6.40
N LEU A 58 12.82 -11.12 6.76
CA LEU A 58 14.11 -10.43 6.82
C LEU A 58 15.02 -11.04 7.90
N PRO A 59 16.36 -10.88 7.82
CA PRO A 59 17.27 -11.38 8.85
C PRO A 59 16.97 -10.84 10.25
N ILE A 60 16.51 -9.58 10.35
CA ILE A 60 16.06 -8.96 11.58
C ILE A 60 14.52 -8.90 11.55
N ASP A 61 13.89 -10.04 11.82
CA ASP A 61 12.43 -10.17 11.86
C ASP A 61 11.92 -10.28 13.31
N THR A 62 11.88 -9.14 14.01
CA THR A 62 11.31 -9.07 15.36
C THR A 62 10.27 -7.96 15.43
N VAL A 63 9.25 -8.15 16.27
CA VAL A 63 8.22 -7.14 16.51
C VAL A 63 8.85 -5.79 16.91
N ALA A 64 9.87 -5.81 17.77
CA ALA A 64 10.55 -4.59 18.23
C ALA A 64 11.27 -3.83 17.09
N ALA A 65 12.00 -4.55 16.23
CA ALA A 65 12.71 -3.95 15.10
C ALA A 65 11.74 -3.32 14.09
N HIS A 66 10.68 -4.05 13.74
CA HIS A 66 9.65 -3.55 12.83
C HIS A 66 8.90 -2.36 13.42
N LYS A 67 8.57 -2.40 14.71
CA LYS A 67 7.92 -1.29 15.40
C LYS A 67 8.77 -0.03 15.35
N ALA A 68 10.07 -0.14 15.64
CA ALA A 68 10.99 0.99 15.56
C ALA A 68 11.07 1.56 14.13
N ARG A 69 11.05 0.68 13.12
CA ARG A 69 11.10 1.07 11.71
C ARG A 69 9.84 1.80 11.25
N ILE A 70 8.68 1.26 11.58
CA ILE A 70 7.37 1.86 11.28
C ILE A 70 7.23 3.20 12.01
N GLN A 71 7.65 3.28 13.28
CA GLN A 71 7.66 4.52 14.05
C GLN A 71 8.56 5.58 13.41
N ALA A 72 9.72 5.21 12.85
CA ALA A 72 10.58 6.16 12.15
C ALA A 72 9.91 6.77 10.90
N GLY A 73 9.10 6.01 10.16
CA GLY A 73 8.28 6.55 9.07
C GLY A 73 7.23 7.54 9.55
N VAL A 74 6.54 7.21 10.66
CA VAL A 74 5.56 8.11 11.31
C VAL A 74 6.22 9.40 11.78
N ASP A 75 7.39 9.31 12.41
CA ASP A 75 8.13 10.46 12.92
C ASP A 75 8.66 11.34 11.78
N GLU A 76 9.08 10.74 10.67
CA GLU A 76 9.47 11.48 9.47
C GLU A 76 8.28 12.24 8.87
N LEU A 77 7.10 11.62 8.76
CA LEU A 77 5.90 12.31 8.31
C LEU A 77 5.53 13.49 9.24
N ARG A 78 5.61 13.27 10.56
CA ARG A 78 5.34 14.29 11.57
C ARG A 78 6.36 15.43 11.57
N ARG A 79 7.62 15.16 11.22
CA ARG A 79 8.65 16.20 11.00
C ARG A 79 8.22 17.19 9.92
N GLY A 80 7.46 16.74 8.93
CA GLY A 80 6.84 17.59 7.91
C GLY A 80 5.58 18.33 8.36
N GLY A 81 5.07 18.07 9.58
CA GLY A 81 3.82 18.64 10.09
C GLY A 81 2.57 17.85 9.72
N PHE A 82 2.71 16.61 9.25
CA PHE A 82 1.61 15.79 8.75
C PHE A 82 1.31 14.61 9.66
N THR A 83 0.07 14.13 9.58
CA THR A 83 -0.39 12.92 10.29
C THR A 83 -1.11 12.01 9.31
N ALA A 84 -0.75 10.74 9.31
CA ALA A 84 -1.45 9.74 8.51
C ALA A 84 -2.68 9.23 9.27
N PHE A 85 -3.76 8.96 8.53
CA PHE A 85 -4.96 8.33 9.10
C PHE A 85 -4.89 6.80 9.02
N ALA A 86 -4.18 6.27 8.02
CA ALA A 86 -3.99 4.85 7.78
C ALA A 86 -2.55 4.55 7.32
N TRP A 87 -2.23 3.27 7.25
CA TRP A 87 -0.95 2.75 6.78
C TRP A 87 -1.14 1.81 5.60
N GLU A 88 -0.21 1.80 4.67
CA GLU A 88 -0.16 0.84 3.59
C GLU A 88 1.24 0.23 3.56
N PRO A 89 1.40 -1.09 3.74
CA PRO A 89 2.71 -1.69 3.61
C PRO A 89 3.20 -1.57 2.16
N PRO A 90 4.46 -1.16 1.93
CA PRO A 90 5.11 -1.26 0.62
C PRO A 90 4.82 -2.61 -0.04
N HIS A 91 4.28 -2.56 -1.26
CA HIS A 91 3.86 -3.74 -2.04
C HIS A 91 2.90 -4.70 -1.32
N TYR A 92 2.12 -4.21 -0.36
CA TYR A 92 1.18 -4.97 0.46
C TYR A 92 1.79 -6.14 1.27
N GLN A 93 3.12 -6.18 1.39
CA GLN A 93 3.82 -7.38 1.85
C GLN A 93 4.63 -7.11 3.12
N MET A 94 4.31 -7.86 4.17
CA MET A 94 5.03 -7.84 5.44
C MET A 94 5.09 -9.25 6.05
N SER A 95 6.06 -9.48 6.93
CA SER A 95 6.08 -10.67 7.79
C SER A 95 4.98 -10.65 8.86
N PRO A 96 4.62 -11.79 9.47
CA PRO A 96 3.71 -11.84 10.62
C PRO A 96 4.15 -10.95 11.80
N ASN A 97 5.46 -10.90 12.07
CA ASN A 97 6.03 -10.04 13.11
C ASN A 97 5.89 -8.55 12.77
N ALA A 98 6.03 -8.18 11.49
CA ALA A 98 5.82 -6.80 11.03
C ALA A 98 4.34 -6.39 11.08
N TYR A 99 3.40 -7.26 10.69
CA TYR A 99 1.96 -7.01 10.90
C TYR A 99 1.62 -6.81 12.38
N THR A 100 2.16 -7.66 13.25
CA THR A 100 2.00 -7.54 14.71
C THR A 100 2.62 -6.26 15.27
N ALA A 101 3.75 -5.82 14.73
CA ALA A 101 4.38 -4.57 15.12
C ALA A 101 3.57 -3.35 14.68
N ALA A 102 3.03 -3.37 13.47
CA ALA A 102 2.26 -2.29 12.89
C ALA A 102 1.03 -1.95 13.73
N SER A 103 0.30 -2.97 14.22
CA SER A 103 -0.84 -2.80 15.12
C SER A 103 -0.51 -2.17 16.48
N GLN A 104 0.78 -2.05 16.82
CA GLN A 104 1.27 -1.40 18.04
C GLN A 104 1.80 0.02 17.81
N VAL A 105 1.77 0.55 16.57
CA VAL A 105 2.22 1.90 16.24
C VAL A 105 1.03 2.82 15.99
N PRO A 106 0.88 3.91 16.76
CA PRO A 106 -0.21 4.87 16.54
C PRO A 106 0.10 5.76 15.34
N MET A 107 -0.47 5.44 14.18
CA MET A 107 -0.40 6.28 12.97
C MET A 107 -0.94 7.68 13.23
N ASN A 108 -2.16 7.73 13.76
CA ASN A 108 -2.79 8.94 14.25
C ASN A 108 -2.74 8.96 15.78
N PRO A 109 -2.03 9.92 16.41
CA PRO A 109 -1.93 10.00 17.86
C PRO A 109 -3.28 10.30 18.53
N LEU A 110 -4.27 10.82 17.78
CA LEU A 110 -5.63 11.05 18.25
C LEU A 110 -6.51 9.78 18.21
N LYS A 111 -6.05 8.70 17.54
CA LYS A 111 -6.74 7.41 17.45
C LYS A 111 -5.75 6.24 17.72
N PRO A 112 -5.16 6.15 18.93
CA PRO A 112 -3.99 5.30 19.18
C PRO A 112 -4.26 3.79 19.15
N THR A 113 -5.52 3.36 19.28
CA THR A 113 -5.89 1.94 19.44
C THR A 113 -6.54 1.33 18.19
N ASN A 114 -6.60 2.07 17.07
CA ASN A 114 -7.27 1.64 15.85
C ASN A 114 -6.34 1.73 14.65
N PHE A 115 -5.33 0.84 14.61
CA PHE A 115 -4.41 0.76 13.49
C PHE A 115 -5.19 0.32 12.24
N THR A 116 -5.40 1.30 11.35
CA THR A 116 -6.10 1.11 10.09
C THR A 116 -5.07 0.96 8.99
N THR A 117 -5.22 -0.10 8.21
CA THR A 117 -4.44 -0.32 7.00
C THR A 117 -5.30 -0.22 5.75
N TRP A 118 -4.72 0.22 4.65
CA TRP A 118 -5.34 0.17 3.33
C TRP A 118 -4.51 -0.78 2.47
N GLN A 119 -4.99 -2.01 2.24
CA GLN A 119 -4.13 -3.05 1.64
C GLN A 119 -4.88 -4.29 1.14
N ARG A 120 -4.13 -5.12 0.41
CA ARG A 120 -4.41 -6.54 0.15
C ARG A 120 -3.55 -7.41 1.06
N ALA A 121 -4.08 -7.76 2.23
CA ALA A 121 -3.29 -8.43 3.27
C ALA A 121 -2.83 -9.84 2.87
N VAL A 122 -1.64 -10.21 3.34
CA VAL A 122 -1.08 -11.57 3.19
C VAL A 122 -1.03 -12.25 4.56
N TYR A 123 -1.58 -13.46 4.64
CA TYR A 123 -1.61 -14.29 5.85
C TYR A 123 -0.71 -15.50 5.71
N TYR A 124 -0.14 -15.95 6.83
CA TYR A 124 0.83 -17.04 6.89
C TYR A 124 0.42 -18.10 7.91
N THR A 125 0.84 -19.34 7.70
CA THR A 125 0.58 -20.45 8.62
C THR A 125 1.48 -20.46 9.87
N SER A 126 2.52 -19.62 9.90
CA SER A 126 3.50 -19.53 10.98
C SER A 126 4.00 -18.10 11.13
N THR A 127 4.45 -17.71 12.33
CA THR A 127 5.06 -16.39 12.60
C THR A 127 6.41 -16.20 11.92
N THR A 128 7.12 -17.30 11.64
CA THR A 128 8.39 -17.32 10.92
C THR A 128 8.29 -18.37 9.82
N PRO A 129 7.53 -18.06 8.74
CA PRO A 129 7.15 -19.06 7.76
C PRO A 129 8.34 -19.56 6.95
N ASN A 130 8.45 -20.87 6.79
CA ASN A 130 9.34 -21.50 5.81
C ASN A 130 8.57 -21.78 4.51
N LEU A 131 8.63 -20.85 3.56
CA LEU A 131 7.92 -20.97 2.27
C LEU A 131 8.71 -21.74 1.20
N SER A 132 9.79 -22.44 1.57
CA SER A 132 10.58 -23.23 0.61
C SER A 132 9.70 -24.29 -0.05
N PRO A 133 9.63 -24.34 -1.40
CA PRO A 133 8.77 -25.30 -2.10
C PRO A 133 9.21 -26.76 -1.89
N THR A 134 10.46 -27.00 -1.48
CA THR A 134 11.03 -28.33 -1.28
C THR A 134 11.03 -28.79 0.18
N ALA A 135 10.62 -27.95 1.13
CA ALA A 135 10.55 -28.34 2.54
C ALA A 135 9.34 -29.26 2.81
N ALA A 136 9.57 -30.40 3.46
CA ALA A 136 8.54 -31.39 3.76
C ALA A 136 7.40 -30.84 4.66
N ASN A 137 7.75 -29.95 5.60
CA ASN A 137 6.80 -29.25 6.48
C ASN A 137 6.79 -27.75 6.17
N ARG A 138 6.66 -27.40 4.88
CA ARG A 138 6.60 -25.99 4.47
C ARG A 138 5.37 -25.29 5.03
N ASP A 139 5.54 -24.00 5.28
CA ASP A 139 4.45 -23.08 5.56
C ASP A 139 3.81 -22.57 4.26
N PHE A 140 2.66 -21.92 4.41
CA PHE A 140 1.93 -21.31 3.32
C PHE A 140 1.70 -19.83 3.58
N ALA A 141 1.65 -19.07 2.50
CA ALA A 141 1.21 -17.69 2.47
C ALA A 141 0.01 -17.57 1.52
N VAL A 142 -0.97 -16.73 1.87
CA VAL A 142 -2.12 -16.45 1.01
C VAL A 142 -2.42 -14.96 1.03
N GLY A 143 -2.42 -14.34 -0.15
CA GLY A 143 -2.99 -13.01 -0.34
C GLY A 143 -4.51 -13.12 -0.32
N GLN A 144 -5.16 -12.35 0.55
CA GLN A 144 -6.60 -12.41 0.70
C GLN A 144 -7.26 -11.19 0.06
N PHE A 145 -8.22 -11.48 -0.82
CA PHE A 145 -9.06 -10.48 -1.45
C PHE A 145 -10.30 -10.22 -0.61
N PHE A 146 -10.62 -8.95 -0.37
CA PHE A 146 -11.84 -8.54 0.32
C PHE A 146 -12.40 -7.25 -0.32
N PRO A 147 -13.68 -7.20 -0.69
CA PRO A 147 -14.34 -5.97 -1.14
C PRO A 147 -15.10 -5.26 -0.01
N TYR A 148 -14.70 -5.45 1.25
CA TYR A 148 -15.35 -4.88 2.42
C TYR A 148 -14.34 -4.60 3.53
N ILE A 149 -14.74 -3.74 4.48
CA ILE A 149 -13.91 -3.39 5.63
C ILE A 149 -13.83 -4.56 6.61
N ILE A 150 -12.62 -4.94 6.97
CA ILE A 150 -12.37 -5.87 8.08
C ILE A 150 -12.17 -5.04 9.33
N GLN A 151 -13.06 -5.16 10.30
CA GLN A 151 -12.97 -4.37 11.53
C GLN A 151 -11.80 -4.79 12.42
N ARG A 152 -11.44 -6.07 12.39
CA ARG A 152 -10.29 -6.64 13.10
C ARG A 152 -9.89 -7.95 12.44
N ASP A 153 -8.66 -8.02 11.96
CA ASP A 153 -8.12 -9.25 11.39
C ASP A 153 -7.33 -10.09 12.42
N HIS A 154 -6.62 -11.12 11.94
CA HIS A 154 -5.76 -11.98 12.75
C HIS A 154 -4.68 -11.22 13.55
N TYR A 155 -4.12 -10.15 13.00
CA TYR A 155 -3.07 -9.34 13.64
C TYR A 155 -3.63 -8.16 14.45
N GLY A 156 -4.96 -8.01 14.49
CA GLY A 156 -5.65 -6.97 15.23
C GLY A 156 -5.81 -5.66 14.48
N GLN A 157 -5.47 -5.60 13.19
CA GLN A 157 -5.59 -4.42 12.34
C GLN A 157 -7.00 -4.30 11.76
N ARG A 158 -7.46 -3.06 11.57
CA ARG A 158 -8.64 -2.74 10.75
C ARG A 158 -8.18 -2.57 9.31
N ILE A 159 -8.84 -3.20 8.35
CA ILE A 159 -8.42 -3.19 6.95
C ILE A 159 -9.48 -2.54 6.07
N LEU A 160 -9.07 -1.46 5.39
CA LEU A 160 -9.76 -0.90 4.24
C LEU A 160 -9.32 -1.65 2.99
N PRO A 161 -10.27 -2.07 2.14
CA PRO A 161 -9.94 -2.88 0.97
C PRO A 161 -9.26 -2.03 -0.11
N GLU A 162 -8.18 -2.54 -0.70
CA GLU A 162 -7.71 -2.19 -2.05
C GLU A 162 -8.01 -3.40 -2.93
N ASN A 163 -8.87 -3.26 -3.94
CA ASN A 163 -9.49 -4.42 -4.57
C ASN A 163 -9.74 -4.28 -6.08
N LEU A 164 -9.35 -3.16 -6.68
CA LEU A 164 -9.44 -2.96 -8.12
C LEU A 164 -8.06 -2.98 -8.79
N GLY A 165 -6.97 -2.81 -8.06
CA GLY A 165 -5.63 -2.59 -8.59
C GLY A 165 -5.38 -1.13 -8.98
N ASN A 166 -4.45 -0.90 -9.90
CA ASN A 166 -4.06 0.42 -10.37
C ASN A 166 -3.72 0.41 -11.85
N ILE A 167 -3.82 1.57 -12.50
CA ILE A 167 -3.40 1.68 -13.90
C ILE A 167 -1.88 1.46 -13.98
N GLU A 168 -1.47 0.56 -14.87
CA GLU A 168 -0.10 0.16 -15.12
C GLU A 168 0.18 0.11 -16.63
N TYR A 169 1.37 0.55 -17.02
CA TYR A 169 1.83 0.47 -18.39
C TYR A 169 3.16 -0.25 -18.47
N ASP A 170 3.34 -1.01 -19.54
CA ASP A 170 4.62 -1.59 -19.86
C ASP A 170 5.61 -0.49 -20.28
N ILE A 171 6.55 -0.20 -19.37
CA ILE A 171 7.68 0.72 -19.53
C ILE A 171 9.00 0.03 -19.18
N ARG A 172 9.10 -1.29 -19.41
CA ARG A 172 10.26 -2.12 -19.01
C ARG A 172 11.63 -1.60 -19.46
N GLU A 173 11.66 -0.80 -20.52
CA GLU A 173 12.88 -0.15 -21.03
C GLU A 173 13.39 0.98 -20.12
N VAL A 174 12.51 1.59 -19.33
CA VAL A 174 12.81 2.65 -18.34
C VAL A 174 12.86 2.05 -16.93
N ASP A 175 11.87 1.24 -16.59
CA ASP A 175 11.76 0.54 -15.31
C ASP A 175 11.41 -0.93 -15.56
N PRO A 176 12.38 -1.87 -15.43
CA PRO A 176 12.16 -3.29 -15.66
C PRO A 176 11.10 -3.93 -14.75
N SER A 177 10.71 -3.29 -13.64
CA SER A 177 9.65 -3.75 -12.75
C SER A 177 8.25 -3.51 -13.32
N SER A 178 8.08 -2.45 -14.11
CA SER A 178 6.85 -2.04 -14.77
C SER A 178 6.73 -2.70 -16.14
N ASN A 179 6.46 -4.00 -16.17
CA ASN A 179 6.59 -4.85 -17.36
C ASN A 179 5.27 -5.47 -17.87
N PHE A 180 4.13 -4.99 -17.39
CA PHE A 180 2.80 -5.42 -17.79
C PHE A 180 1.87 -4.22 -17.99
N ASN A 181 0.74 -4.43 -18.65
CA ASN A 181 -0.32 -3.42 -18.75
C ASN A 181 -1.49 -3.84 -17.87
N TYR A 182 -2.03 -2.88 -17.11
CA TYR A 182 -3.29 -3.02 -16.40
C TYR A 182 -4.09 -1.75 -16.63
N THR A 183 -5.17 -1.89 -17.40
CA THR A 183 -5.84 -0.75 -18.01
C THR A 183 -6.98 -0.23 -17.15
N TRP A 184 -7.46 0.98 -17.42
CA TRP A 184 -8.67 1.48 -16.76
C TRP A 184 -9.90 0.60 -17.05
N GLN A 185 -9.94 -0.10 -18.18
CA GLN A 185 -10.98 -1.06 -18.50
C GLN A 185 -10.92 -2.29 -17.60
N ASP A 186 -9.72 -2.74 -17.22
CA ASP A 186 -9.55 -3.85 -16.26
C ASP A 186 -10.05 -3.44 -14.87
N LEU A 187 -9.70 -2.23 -14.41
CA LEU A 187 -10.22 -1.67 -13.16
C LEU A 187 -11.75 -1.53 -13.19
N LYS A 188 -12.32 -1.06 -14.31
CA LYS A 188 -13.77 -1.01 -14.52
C LYS A 188 -14.41 -2.39 -14.43
N LEU A 189 -13.82 -3.41 -15.06
CA LEU A 189 -14.32 -4.79 -15.00
C LEU A 189 -14.29 -5.32 -13.56
N ASN A 190 -13.23 -5.06 -12.81
CA ASN A 190 -13.17 -5.39 -11.39
C ASN A 190 -14.27 -4.70 -10.59
N ALA A 191 -14.53 -3.41 -10.88
CA ALA A 191 -15.59 -2.66 -10.22
C ALA A 191 -16.98 -3.19 -10.58
N GLU A 192 -17.21 -3.67 -11.80
CA GLU A 192 -18.43 -4.37 -12.20
C GLU A 192 -18.61 -5.67 -11.40
N ASN A 193 -17.54 -6.48 -11.30
CA ASN A 193 -17.55 -7.72 -10.55
C ASN A 193 -17.77 -7.49 -9.04
N ALA A 194 -17.21 -6.43 -8.47
CA ALA A 194 -17.36 -6.08 -7.06
C ALA A 194 -18.82 -5.80 -6.66
N LYS A 195 -19.71 -5.43 -7.61
CA LYS A 195 -21.14 -5.20 -7.34
C LYS A 195 -21.90 -6.43 -6.88
N VAL A 196 -21.32 -7.63 -6.98
CA VAL A 196 -21.91 -8.85 -6.41
C VAL A 196 -22.01 -8.78 -4.88
N VAL A 197 -21.15 -7.97 -4.23
CA VAL A 197 -21.16 -7.76 -2.78
C VAL A 197 -21.96 -6.50 -2.44
N ARG A 198 -23.04 -6.67 -1.68
CA ARG A 198 -23.80 -5.54 -1.13
C ARG A 198 -23.00 -4.81 -0.06
N ASP A 199 -23.12 -3.49 -0.04
CA ASP A 199 -22.37 -2.60 0.87
C ASP A 199 -20.84 -2.81 0.78
N GLY A 200 -20.39 -3.27 -0.39
CA GLY A 200 -18.97 -3.42 -0.72
C GLY A 200 -18.35 -2.11 -1.19
N PHE A 201 -17.03 -2.10 -1.21
CA PHE A 201 -16.22 -0.97 -1.66
C PHE A 201 -15.48 -1.34 -2.95
N ALA A 202 -15.28 -0.33 -3.79
CA ALA A 202 -14.41 -0.36 -4.96
C ALA A 202 -13.29 0.65 -4.69
N SER A 203 -12.06 0.16 -4.59
CA SER A 203 -10.88 0.97 -4.27
C SER A 203 -9.72 0.61 -5.19
N PHE A 204 -9.13 1.64 -5.77
CA PHE A 204 -7.95 1.61 -6.62
C PHE A 204 -6.98 2.71 -6.19
N PHE A 205 -5.76 2.65 -6.71
CA PHE A 205 -4.79 3.74 -6.60
C PHE A 205 -4.23 4.13 -7.97
N PHE A 206 -3.49 5.23 -8.00
CA PHE A 206 -2.88 5.77 -9.21
C PHE A 206 -1.52 6.39 -8.85
N HIS A 207 -0.47 6.00 -9.57
CA HIS A 207 0.83 6.58 -9.39
C HIS A 207 0.95 7.91 -10.15
N PRO A 208 1.30 9.03 -9.49
CA PRO A 208 1.40 10.33 -10.15
C PRO A 208 2.44 10.42 -11.27
N PHE A 209 3.46 9.56 -11.29
CA PHE A 209 4.49 9.58 -12.33
C PHE A 209 3.95 9.20 -13.72
N TRP A 210 2.77 8.57 -13.81
CA TRP A 210 2.08 8.37 -15.09
C TRP A 210 1.65 9.68 -15.76
N LEU A 211 1.73 10.80 -15.05
CA LEU A 211 1.47 12.14 -15.57
C LEU A 211 2.74 12.82 -16.08
N GLU A 212 3.92 12.24 -15.87
CA GLU A 212 5.18 12.79 -16.34
C GLU A 212 5.26 12.70 -17.88
N PRO A 213 5.45 13.84 -18.59
CA PRO A 213 5.53 13.86 -20.04
C PRO A 213 6.59 12.90 -20.62
N GLU A 214 7.68 12.69 -19.88
CA GLU A 214 8.81 11.85 -20.25
C GLU A 214 8.45 10.36 -20.34
N ILE A 215 7.45 9.92 -19.56
CA ILE A 215 6.94 8.55 -19.59
C ILE A 215 6.11 8.30 -20.86
N ASN A 216 5.53 9.36 -21.45
CA ASN A 216 4.78 9.33 -22.71
C ASN A 216 3.68 8.27 -22.74
N LYS A 217 2.85 8.26 -21.69
CA LYS A 217 1.66 7.39 -21.55
C LYS A 217 0.40 8.22 -21.34
N PRO A 218 -0.79 7.69 -21.66
CA PRO A 218 -2.06 8.42 -21.51
C PRO A 218 -2.58 8.48 -20.06
N GLY A 219 -1.69 8.59 -19.06
CA GLY A 219 -2.03 8.44 -17.64
C GLY A 219 -3.14 9.38 -17.16
N PHE A 220 -3.13 10.65 -17.58
CA PHE A 220 -4.19 11.60 -17.21
C PHE A 220 -5.55 11.25 -17.82
N GLN A 221 -5.56 10.89 -19.12
CA GLN A 221 -6.78 10.52 -19.83
C GLN A 221 -7.38 9.23 -19.25
N ASP A 222 -6.54 8.26 -18.91
CA ASP A 222 -7.00 6.99 -18.34
C ASP A 222 -7.48 7.17 -16.89
N LEU A 223 -6.86 8.07 -16.11
CA LEU A 223 -7.38 8.46 -14.80
C LEU A 223 -8.79 9.09 -14.90
N GLN A 224 -9.01 9.98 -15.87
CA GLN A 224 -10.35 10.53 -16.13
C GLN A 224 -11.34 9.44 -16.54
N SER A 225 -10.90 8.49 -17.35
CA SER A 225 -11.73 7.39 -17.86
C SER A 225 -12.18 6.46 -16.74
N ILE A 226 -11.30 6.07 -15.81
CA ILE A 226 -11.70 5.24 -14.66
C ILE A 226 -12.65 5.99 -13.73
N ILE A 227 -12.43 7.28 -13.44
CA ILE A 227 -13.33 8.08 -12.60
C ILE A 227 -14.75 8.09 -13.20
N ASN A 228 -14.88 8.44 -14.49
CA ASN A 228 -16.16 8.45 -15.18
C ASN A 228 -16.83 7.07 -15.19
N ALA A 229 -16.05 5.99 -15.34
CA ALA A 229 -16.56 4.63 -15.33
C ALA A 229 -17.11 4.22 -13.96
N ILE A 230 -16.40 4.54 -12.86
CA ILE A 230 -16.84 4.26 -11.49
C ILE A 230 -18.15 4.99 -11.19
N GLU A 231 -18.25 6.27 -11.59
CA GLU A 231 -19.48 7.06 -11.44
C GLU A 231 -20.64 6.50 -12.26
N ALA A 232 -20.40 6.12 -13.52
CA ALA A 232 -21.42 5.52 -14.38
C ALA A 232 -21.93 4.16 -13.86
N LEU A 233 -21.11 3.42 -13.10
CA LEU A 233 -21.52 2.18 -12.42
C LEU A 233 -22.40 2.45 -11.17
N GLY A 234 -22.55 3.71 -10.76
CA GLY A 234 -23.39 4.12 -9.64
C GLY A 234 -22.70 4.05 -8.27
N TYR A 235 -21.38 3.88 -8.22
CA TYR A 235 -20.63 3.98 -6.97
C TYR A 235 -20.72 5.40 -6.40
N GLN A 236 -20.60 5.52 -5.08
CA GLN A 236 -20.54 6.79 -4.38
C GLN A 236 -19.16 6.93 -3.74
N TRP A 237 -18.52 8.08 -3.93
CA TRP A 237 -17.23 8.38 -3.29
C TRP A 237 -17.42 8.62 -1.79
N ALA A 238 -16.53 8.06 -0.98
CA ALA A 238 -16.55 8.19 0.47
C ALA A 238 -15.18 8.60 1.01
N ASP A 239 -15.17 9.41 2.07
CA ASP A 239 -13.95 9.68 2.83
C ASP A 239 -13.59 8.46 3.66
N ALA A 240 -12.56 7.73 3.24
CA ALA A 240 -12.11 6.52 3.92
C ALA A 240 -11.74 6.72 5.40
N SER A 241 -11.43 7.95 5.82
CA SER A 241 -11.09 8.28 7.21
C SER A 241 -12.31 8.39 8.13
N THR A 242 -13.53 8.41 7.57
CA THR A 242 -14.81 8.49 8.31
C THR A 242 -15.62 7.20 8.29
N LEU A 243 -15.21 6.22 7.47
CA LEU A 243 -15.78 4.86 7.43
C LEU A 243 -15.54 4.09 8.72
#